data_AF-A0A662WCN2-F1
#
_entry.id   AF-A0A662WCN2-F1
#
_cell.length_a   1.000
_cell.length_b   1.000
_cell.length_c   1.000
_cell.angle_alpha   90.00
_cell.angle_beta   90.00
_cell.angle_gamma   90.00
#
_symmetry.space_group_name_H-M   'P 1'
#
loop_
_entity.id
_entity.type
_entity.pdbx_description
1 polymer ?
#
loop_
_entity_poly.entity_id
_entity_poly.type
_entity_poly.pdbx_seq_one_letter_code
_entity_poly.pdbx_strand_id
1 'polypeptide(L)'
;MEVKPIGYVRDENTVEILQEYAEGLRGIENFRYLWIFYFLHLSEEKLLVHPKGDKSRPLRGVFSTRSPNRPNRIGFTAVRLISVEGNILRVKGLDALPGSPVIDIKPYAEVYDLPYGSVLSRKEIERRIRDEKLIENYIDLKTQLQPNGFDCTLQSVAKIKGCGKLDFDNSERTLPEIEEIPFEDDWVFLSKGVYRARINEIVNLGKDVMAFGRPRSSLVRCGANILTAVWDAGYKGRSEVGLVVYSDGIWLKRNARILQLIFVKLTEETEPYSGIYQLENIH
;
A
#
# COMPACT_ATOMS: atom_id res chain seq x y z
N MET A 1 -28.94 26.19 12.00
CA MET A 1 -27.64 26.46 11.35
C MET A 1 -27.90 26.47 9.86
N GLU A 2 -27.56 27.57 9.19
CA GLU A 2 -27.76 27.73 7.74
C GLU A 2 -26.51 27.28 6.99
N VAL A 3 -26.65 26.35 6.05
CA VAL A 3 -25.54 25.89 5.21
C VAL A 3 -25.39 26.89 4.06
N LYS A 4 -24.23 27.54 3.97
CA LYS A 4 -23.93 28.54 2.94
C LYS A 4 -23.19 27.89 1.76
N PRO A 5 -23.61 28.11 0.51
CA PRO A 5 -22.86 27.61 -0.63
C PRO A 5 -21.59 28.43 -0.86
N ILE A 6 -20.48 27.74 -1.15
CA ILE A 6 -19.19 28.35 -1.48
C ILE A 6 -18.96 28.46 -2.99
N GLY A 7 -19.83 27.87 -3.79
CA GLY A 7 -19.67 27.77 -5.24
C GLY A 7 -20.84 27.06 -5.89
N TYR A 8 -20.73 26.83 -7.19
CA TYR A 8 -21.75 26.16 -7.98
C TYR A 8 -21.11 25.23 -9.02
N VAL A 9 -21.78 24.11 -9.25
CA VAL A 9 -21.49 23.25 -10.40
C VAL A 9 -21.98 23.96 -11.66
N ARG A 10 -21.10 24.16 -12.64
CA ARG A 10 -21.46 24.84 -13.90
C ARG A 10 -21.86 23.85 -15.00
N ASP A 11 -21.17 22.73 -15.06
CA ASP A 11 -21.39 21.64 -16.00
C ASP A 11 -20.84 20.33 -15.41
N GLU A 12 -20.75 19.26 -16.23
CA GLU A 12 -20.31 17.93 -15.81
C GLU A 12 -18.84 17.84 -15.35
N ASN A 13 -18.05 18.88 -15.57
CA ASN A 13 -16.61 18.88 -15.34
C ASN A 13 -16.07 20.19 -14.74
N THR A 14 -16.95 21.08 -14.27
CA THR A 14 -16.57 22.41 -13.78
C THR A 14 -17.28 22.77 -12.49
N VAL A 15 -16.46 23.10 -11.49
CA VAL A 15 -16.89 23.70 -10.23
C VAL A 15 -16.35 25.12 -10.18
N GLU A 16 -17.23 26.10 -10.03
CA GLU A 16 -16.85 27.50 -9.84
C GLU A 16 -17.06 27.89 -8.37
N ILE A 17 -16.00 28.36 -7.72
CA ILE A 17 -16.03 28.89 -6.36
C ILE A 17 -16.34 30.37 -6.39
N LEU A 18 -17.17 30.86 -5.49
CA LEU A 18 -17.47 32.29 -5.43
C LEU A 18 -16.22 33.08 -5.08
N GLN A 19 -16.09 34.29 -5.64
CA GLN A 19 -14.85 35.06 -5.58
C GLN A 19 -14.40 35.35 -4.14
N GLU A 20 -15.35 35.57 -3.22
CA GLU A 20 -15.10 35.76 -1.79
C GLU A 20 -14.49 34.54 -1.07
N TYR A 21 -14.58 33.33 -1.66
CA TYR A 21 -13.99 32.10 -1.14
C TYR A 21 -12.76 31.64 -1.95
N ALA A 22 -12.40 32.34 -3.03
CA ALA A 22 -11.33 31.92 -3.94
C ALA A 22 -9.97 31.81 -3.24
N GLU A 23 -9.70 32.63 -2.23
CA GLU A 23 -8.47 32.54 -1.42
C GLU A 23 -8.30 31.17 -0.75
N GLY A 24 -9.41 30.50 -0.39
CA GLY A 24 -9.42 29.17 0.20
C GLY A 24 -8.92 28.06 -0.72
N LEU A 25 -8.78 28.32 -2.03
CA LEU A 25 -8.22 27.38 -3.00
C LEU A 25 -6.70 27.33 -3.01
N ARG A 26 -6.01 28.20 -2.26
CA ARG A 26 -4.55 28.26 -2.26
C ARG A 26 -3.93 26.89 -1.91
N GLY A 27 -3.15 26.34 -2.84
CA GLY A 27 -2.45 25.06 -2.68
C GLY A 27 -3.28 23.82 -3.03
N ILE A 28 -4.53 23.98 -3.50
CA ILE A 28 -5.40 22.87 -3.90
C ILE A 28 -4.83 22.08 -5.08
N GLU A 29 -4.04 22.73 -5.94
CA GLU A 29 -3.37 22.14 -7.10
C GLU A 29 -2.36 21.05 -6.73
N ASN A 30 -1.92 21.00 -5.46
CA ASN A 30 -1.04 19.95 -4.95
C ASN A 30 -1.77 18.61 -4.76
N PHE A 31 -3.10 18.58 -4.83
CA PHE A 31 -3.91 17.38 -4.63
C PHE A 31 -4.43 16.82 -5.95
N ARG A 32 -4.29 15.51 -6.13
CA ARG A 32 -4.76 14.81 -7.33
C ARG A 32 -6.27 14.59 -7.32
N TYR A 33 -6.84 14.39 -6.14
CA TYR A 33 -8.26 14.10 -5.95
C TYR A 33 -8.84 15.02 -4.88
N LEU A 34 -10.11 15.38 -5.03
CA LEU A 34 -10.85 16.23 -4.12
C LEU A 34 -12.19 15.57 -3.78
N TRP A 35 -12.62 15.73 -2.54
CA TRP A 35 -14.02 15.57 -2.17
C TRP A 35 -14.78 16.86 -2.49
N ILE A 36 -15.85 16.75 -3.26
CA ILE A 36 -16.79 17.85 -3.49
C ILE A 36 -18.08 17.51 -2.75
N PHE A 37 -18.46 18.36 -1.79
CA PHE A 37 -19.74 18.30 -1.10
C PHE A 37 -20.69 19.29 -1.76
N TYR A 38 -21.91 18.85 -2.06
CA TYR A 38 -22.87 19.67 -2.78
C TYR A 38 -24.31 19.38 -2.34
N PHE A 39 -25.18 20.34 -2.56
CA PHE A 39 -26.60 20.21 -2.28
C PHE A 39 -27.33 19.63 -3.50
N LEU A 40 -28.12 18.59 -3.25
CA LEU A 40 -28.97 17.92 -4.24
C LEU A 40 -30.24 18.76 -4.46
N HIS A 41 -30.07 19.92 -5.11
CA HIS A 41 -31.07 20.98 -5.19
C HIS A 41 -32.39 20.60 -5.88
N LEU A 42 -32.42 19.53 -6.67
CA LEU A 42 -33.64 18.99 -7.31
C LEU A 42 -34.23 17.79 -6.56
N SER A 43 -33.68 17.40 -5.41
CA SER A 43 -34.15 16.22 -4.68
C SER A 43 -35.20 16.54 -3.61
N GLU A 44 -35.99 15.52 -3.31
CA GLU A 44 -37.05 15.55 -2.30
C GLU A 44 -36.59 14.89 -1.00
N GLU A 45 -37.10 15.38 0.12
CA GLU A 45 -36.88 14.74 1.42
C GLU A 45 -37.69 13.43 1.52
N LYS A 46 -36.99 12.29 1.62
CA LYS A 46 -37.58 10.96 1.76
C LYS A 46 -36.77 10.10 2.73
N LEU A 47 -37.44 9.15 3.40
CA LEU A 47 -36.79 8.12 4.23
C LEU A 47 -36.71 6.76 3.53
N LEU A 48 -37.61 6.53 2.57
CA LEU A 48 -37.72 5.27 1.85
C LEU A 48 -37.80 5.54 0.35
N VAL A 49 -37.10 4.71 -0.42
CA VAL A 49 -37.04 4.82 -1.88
C VAL A 49 -36.95 3.45 -2.53
N HIS A 50 -37.42 3.38 -3.77
CA HIS A 50 -37.02 2.31 -4.68
C HIS A 50 -35.61 2.63 -5.21
N PRO A 51 -34.61 1.75 -5.04
CA PRO A 51 -33.25 2.01 -5.51
C PRO A 51 -33.21 2.41 -6.99
N LYS A 52 -32.54 3.52 -7.31
CA LYS A 52 -32.50 4.14 -8.66
C LYS A 52 -33.88 4.51 -9.25
N GLY A 53 -34.92 4.61 -8.42
CA GLY A 53 -36.30 4.87 -8.87
C GLY A 53 -37.03 3.66 -9.46
N ASP A 54 -36.40 2.48 -9.46
CA ASP A 54 -36.94 1.26 -10.07
C ASP A 54 -38.00 0.60 -9.19
N LYS A 55 -39.28 0.81 -9.52
CA LYS A 55 -40.44 0.30 -8.78
C LYS A 55 -40.51 -1.23 -8.67
N SER A 56 -39.76 -1.97 -9.49
CA SER A 56 -39.69 -3.44 -9.39
C SER A 56 -38.84 -3.90 -8.20
N ARG A 57 -37.95 -3.04 -7.69
CA ARG A 57 -37.08 -3.35 -6.55
C ARG A 57 -37.81 -3.12 -5.23
N PRO A 58 -37.49 -3.88 -4.17
CA PRO A 58 -38.07 -3.63 -2.86
C PRO A 58 -37.66 -2.24 -2.36
N LEU A 59 -38.57 -1.62 -1.60
CA LEU A 59 -38.32 -0.37 -0.90
C LEU A 59 -37.14 -0.52 0.06
N ARG A 60 -36.25 0.48 0.12
CA ARG A 60 -35.09 0.50 1.02
C ARG A 60 -35.00 1.84 1.75
N GLY A 61 -34.46 1.81 2.96
CA GLY A 61 -34.11 3.02 3.71
C GLY A 61 -33.02 3.80 2.99
N VAL A 62 -33.17 5.12 2.86
CA VAL A 62 -32.27 5.97 2.07
C VAL A 62 -30.82 5.88 2.53
N PHE A 63 -30.56 5.67 3.83
CA PHE A 63 -29.20 5.50 4.39
C PHE A 63 -28.49 4.20 3.99
N SER A 64 -29.22 3.24 3.43
CA SER A 64 -28.66 2.02 2.83
C SER A 64 -28.48 2.12 1.31
N THR A 65 -28.68 3.31 0.74
CA THR A 65 -28.64 3.56 -0.71
C THR A 65 -27.85 4.84 -1.04
N ARG A 66 -27.61 5.08 -2.33
CA ARG A 66 -27.09 6.35 -2.85
C ARG A 66 -28.18 7.24 -3.47
N SER A 67 -29.41 7.15 -2.97
CA SER A 67 -30.51 7.98 -3.47
C SER A 67 -30.28 9.47 -3.21
N PRO A 68 -30.56 10.35 -4.19
CA PRO A 68 -30.50 11.78 -3.96
C PRO A 68 -31.64 12.28 -3.07
N ASN A 69 -32.78 11.56 -3.05
CA ASN A 69 -33.91 11.85 -2.17
C ASN A 69 -33.60 11.32 -0.77
N ARG A 70 -33.32 12.22 0.18
CA ARG A 70 -32.90 11.94 1.58
C ARG A 70 -33.03 13.21 2.45
N PRO A 71 -33.06 13.13 3.80
CA PRO A 71 -33.40 14.28 4.66
C PRO A 71 -32.56 15.55 4.42
N ASN A 72 -31.24 15.46 4.55
CA ASN A 72 -30.37 16.64 4.42
C ASN A 72 -30.01 16.97 2.97
N ARG A 73 -30.36 16.11 2.00
CA ARG A 73 -30.09 16.32 0.56
C ARG A 73 -28.63 16.68 0.23
N ILE A 74 -27.69 16.17 1.02
CA ILE A 74 -26.25 16.33 0.79
C ILE A 74 -25.77 15.21 -0.13
N GLY A 75 -25.16 15.60 -1.25
CA GLY A 75 -24.35 14.75 -2.11
C GLY A 75 -22.86 14.97 -1.82
N PHE A 76 -22.06 13.95 -2.10
CA PHE A 76 -20.61 14.07 -2.09
C PHE A 76 -20.01 13.14 -3.14
N THR A 77 -18.92 13.55 -3.76
CA THR A 77 -18.22 12.74 -4.76
C THR A 77 -16.72 13.01 -4.74
N ALA A 78 -15.93 11.97 -4.97
CA ALA A 78 -14.49 12.10 -5.19
C ALA A 78 -14.25 12.40 -6.67
N VAL A 79 -13.59 13.51 -6.96
CA VAL A 79 -13.24 13.92 -8.32
C VAL A 79 -11.74 13.97 -8.51
N ARG A 80 -11.27 13.70 -9.72
CA ARG A 80 -9.88 13.99 -10.10
C ARG A 80 -9.78 15.47 -10.47
N LEU A 81 -8.85 16.20 -9.87
CA LEU A 81 -8.52 17.57 -10.27
C LEU A 81 -7.73 17.55 -11.59
N ILE A 82 -8.14 18.38 -12.55
CA ILE A 82 -7.54 18.48 -13.88
C ILE A 82 -6.77 19.79 -14.03
N SER A 83 -7.40 20.93 -13.71
CA SER A 83 -6.75 22.25 -13.68
C SER A 83 -7.44 23.17 -12.67
N VAL A 84 -6.70 24.20 -12.26
CA VAL A 84 -7.17 25.30 -11.42
C VAL A 84 -6.92 26.59 -12.19
N GLU A 85 -7.97 27.36 -12.44
CA GLU A 85 -7.94 28.61 -13.20
C GLU A 85 -8.64 29.69 -12.38
N GLY A 86 -7.90 30.38 -11.53
CA GLY A 86 -8.47 31.33 -10.57
C GLY A 86 -9.41 30.63 -9.59
N ASN A 87 -10.69 30.96 -9.65
CA ASN A 87 -11.76 30.37 -8.83
C ASN A 87 -12.46 29.17 -9.52
N ILE A 88 -11.96 28.73 -10.68
CA ILE A 88 -12.55 27.65 -11.47
C ILE A 88 -11.72 26.38 -11.30
N LEU A 89 -12.38 25.27 -10.94
CA LEU A 89 -11.79 23.94 -10.86
C LEU A 89 -12.34 23.09 -12.00
N ARG A 90 -11.45 22.63 -12.89
CA ARG A 90 -11.77 21.58 -13.87
C ARG A 90 -11.54 20.22 -13.24
N VAL A 91 -12.55 19.37 -13.30
CA VAL A 91 -12.55 18.09 -12.59
C VAL A 91 -13.09 16.96 -13.47
N LYS A 92 -12.77 15.71 -13.11
CA LYS A 92 -13.29 14.51 -13.76
C LYS A 92 -13.97 13.59 -12.74
N GLY A 93 -15.16 13.11 -13.08
CA GLY A 93 -15.95 12.20 -12.23
C GLY A 93 -16.94 12.92 -11.29
N LEU A 94 -17.34 14.15 -11.64
CA LEU A 94 -18.35 14.88 -10.89
C LEU A 94 -19.73 14.20 -11.06
N ASP A 95 -20.41 13.94 -9.95
CA ASP A 95 -21.74 13.31 -9.89
C ASP A 95 -22.78 14.31 -9.38
N ALA A 96 -22.76 15.51 -9.95
CA ALA A 96 -23.62 16.63 -9.58
C ALA A 96 -24.21 17.30 -10.83
N LEU A 97 -25.45 17.77 -10.70
CA LEU A 97 -26.13 18.46 -11.80
C LEU A 97 -25.68 19.93 -11.88
N PRO A 98 -25.66 20.53 -13.08
CA PRO A 98 -25.47 21.96 -13.24
C PRO A 98 -26.43 22.76 -12.35
N GLY A 99 -25.92 23.83 -11.73
CA GLY A 99 -26.65 24.62 -10.75
C GLY A 99 -26.61 24.07 -9.32
N SER A 100 -26.05 22.88 -9.07
CA SER A 100 -25.92 22.36 -7.70
C SER A 100 -25.03 23.26 -6.85
N PRO A 101 -25.51 23.77 -5.71
CA PRO A 101 -24.69 24.55 -4.80
C PRO A 101 -23.60 23.67 -4.18
N VAL A 102 -22.35 24.12 -4.26
CA VAL A 102 -21.21 23.46 -3.59
C VAL A 102 -21.16 23.95 -2.16
N ILE A 103 -21.13 23.00 -1.23
CA ILE A 103 -21.15 23.25 0.21
C ILE A 103 -19.72 23.35 0.75
N ASP A 104 -18.85 22.44 0.31
CA ASP A 104 -17.47 22.36 0.79
C ASP A 104 -16.59 21.59 -0.20
N ILE A 105 -15.28 21.80 -0.11
CA ILE A 105 -14.25 21.07 -0.85
C ILE A 105 -13.17 20.62 0.13
N LYS A 106 -12.80 19.34 0.06
CA LYS A 106 -11.68 18.81 0.85
C LYS A 106 -10.67 18.09 -0.03
N PRO A 107 -9.37 18.17 0.28
CA PRO A 107 -8.41 17.28 -0.35
C PRO A 107 -8.76 15.83 -0.02
N TYR A 108 -8.73 14.96 -1.02
CA TYR A 108 -8.77 13.53 -0.78
C TYR A 108 -7.36 13.07 -0.40
N ALA A 109 -7.25 12.45 0.77
CA ALA A 109 -6.00 11.91 1.27
C ALA A 109 -6.19 10.44 1.62
N GLU A 110 -5.45 9.57 0.93
CA GLU A 110 -5.52 8.11 1.13
C GLU A 110 -5.33 7.67 2.59
N VAL A 111 -4.55 8.43 3.38
CA VAL A 111 -4.36 8.17 4.81
C VAL A 111 -5.63 8.35 5.65
N TYR A 112 -6.57 9.19 5.23
CA TYR A 112 -7.82 9.46 5.96
C TYR A 112 -9.05 8.85 5.26
N ASP A 113 -9.03 8.75 3.94
CA ASP A 113 -10.22 8.49 3.12
C ASP A 113 -10.26 7.09 2.50
N LEU A 114 -9.18 6.30 2.58
CA LEU A 114 -9.21 4.87 2.23
C LEU A 114 -9.40 4.04 3.49
N PRO A 115 -10.41 3.16 3.53
CA PRO A 115 -10.79 2.48 4.77
C PRO A 115 -9.80 1.38 5.22
N TYR A 116 -8.88 0.85 4.39
CA TYR A 116 -7.98 -0.25 4.78
C TYR A 116 -6.61 -0.28 4.07
N GLY A 117 -5.65 -0.95 4.73
CA GLY A 117 -4.24 -1.09 4.38
C GLY A 117 -3.95 -1.34 2.90
N SER A 118 -3.27 -0.38 2.29
CA SER A 118 -2.87 -0.42 0.89
C SER A 118 -1.45 -0.96 0.73
N VAL A 119 -1.21 -1.62 -0.39
CA VAL A 119 0.15 -1.98 -0.80
C VAL A 119 0.87 -0.72 -1.26
N LEU A 120 2.10 -0.49 -0.81
CA LEU A 120 2.87 0.66 -1.25
C LEU A 120 3.16 0.58 -2.76
N SER A 121 2.89 1.67 -3.47
CA SER A 121 3.22 1.79 -4.89
C SER A 121 4.73 1.96 -5.10
N ARG A 122 5.21 1.72 -6.32
CA ARG A 122 6.60 2.01 -6.73
C ARG A 122 7.10 3.37 -6.24
N LYS A 123 6.30 4.42 -6.47
CA LYS A 123 6.67 5.80 -6.14
C LYS A 123 6.81 6.01 -4.63
N GLU A 124 5.95 5.37 -3.86
CA GLU A 124 5.97 5.47 -2.40
C GLU A 124 7.13 4.67 -1.81
N ILE A 125 7.41 3.47 -2.33
CA ILE A 125 8.59 2.68 -1.95
C ILE A 125 9.87 3.49 -2.24
N GLU A 126 9.98 4.07 -3.43
CA GLU A 126 11.12 4.91 -3.82
C GLU A 126 11.30 6.12 -2.90
N ARG A 127 10.19 6.82 -2.59
CA ARG A 127 10.19 7.94 -1.64
C ARG A 127 10.68 7.52 -0.27
N ARG A 128 10.13 6.44 0.30
CA ARG A 128 10.51 5.95 1.64
C ARG A 128 11.92 5.38 1.70
N ILE A 129 12.44 4.80 0.61
CA ILE A 129 13.86 4.41 0.53
C ILE A 129 14.76 5.64 0.71
N ARG A 130 14.44 6.75 0.02
CA ARG A 130 15.24 7.97 0.09
C ARG A 130 15.08 8.71 1.42
N ASP A 131 13.85 8.87 1.87
CA ASP A 131 13.52 9.77 2.97
C ASP A 131 13.61 9.07 4.34
N GLU A 132 13.27 7.78 4.39
CA GLU A 132 13.10 6.98 5.63
C GLU A 132 14.10 5.81 5.70
N LYS A 133 14.92 5.63 4.66
CA LYS A 133 15.84 4.48 4.52
C LYS A 133 15.11 3.14 4.60
N LEU A 134 13.92 3.03 4.01
CA LEU A 134 13.10 1.82 4.03
C LEU A 134 13.87 0.54 3.63
N ILE A 135 14.75 0.68 2.64
CA ILE A 135 15.68 -0.37 2.20
C ILE A 135 17.07 0.25 2.07
N GLU A 136 18.05 -0.36 2.73
CA GLU A 136 19.47 -0.01 2.62
C GLU A 136 20.25 -1.18 1.97
N ASN A 137 21.47 -0.90 1.47
CA ASN A 137 22.36 -1.90 0.86
C ASN A 137 21.80 -2.67 -0.35
N TYR A 138 20.84 -2.08 -1.07
CA TYR A 138 20.47 -2.58 -2.38
C TYR A 138 21.61 -2.38 -3.39
N ILE A 139 21.60 -3.17 -4.45
CA ILE A 139 22.64 -3.23 -5.47
C ILE A 139 22.34 -2.25 -6.61
N ASP A 140 21.13 -2.31 -7.15
CA ASP A 140 20.67 -1.40 -8.20
C ASP A 140 19.19 -1.08 -8.01
N LEU A 141 18.91 0.14 -7.56
CA LEU A 141 17.56 0.60 -7.26
C LEU A 141 16.62 0.45 -8.45
N LYS A 142 17.09 0.80 -9.65
CA LYS A 142 16.27 0.78 -10.87
C LYS A 142 15.78 -0.63 -11.20
N THR A 143 16.67 -1.62 -11.10
CA THR A 143 16.41 -3.03 -11.40
C THR A 143 15.61 -3.71 -10.30
N GLN A 144 15.89 -3.40 -9.03
CA GLN A 144 15.26 -4.06 -7.89
C GLN A 144 13.88 -3.51 -7.57
N LEU A 145 13.66 -2.20 -7.72
CA LEU A 145 12.37 -1.59 -7.48
C LEU A 145 11.34 -2.11 -8.51
N GLN A 146 10.22 -2.65 -8.02
CA GLN A 146 9.12 -3.20 -8.82
C GLN A 146 7.89 -2.26 -8.78
N PRO A 147 6.82 -2.50 -9.57
CA PRO A 147 5.62 -1.66 -9.54
C PRO A 147 4.95 -1.53 -8.16
N ASN A 148 5.08 -2.56 -7.31
CA ASN A 148 4.41 -2.69 -6.02
C ASN A 148 5.23 -3.52 -5.03
N GLY A 149 6.56 -3.42 -5.11
CA GLY A 149 7.46 -4.16 -4.24
C GLY A 149 8.92 -3.86 -4.52
N PHE A 150 9.78 -4.61 -3.83
CA PHE A 150 11.22 -4.49 -3.95
C PHE A 150 11.85 -5.88 -4.03
N ASP A 151 12.63 -6.14 -5.08
CA ASP A 151 13.34 -7.42 -5.21
C ASP A 151 14.57 -7.45 -4.30
N CYS A 152 14.65 -8.43 -3.40
CA CYS A 152 15.81 -8.72 -2.57
C CYS A 152 16.73 -9.74 -3.23
N THR A 153 18.03 -9.61 -2.95
CA THR A 153 19.09 -10.33 -3.64
C THR A 153 19.86 -11.26 -2.71
N LEU A 154 20.33 -12.39 -3.24
CA LEU A 154 21.06 -13.41 -2.50
C LEU A 154 22.45 -12.92 -2.09
N GLN A 155 22.72 -12.86 -0.79
CA GLN A 155 24.04 -12.58 -0.21
C GLN A 155 24.84 -13.88 0.02
N SER A 156 24.25 -14.82 0.77
CA SER A 156 24.84 -16.13 1.10
C SER A 156 23.75 -17.18 1.28
N VAL A 157 24.14 -18.45 1.23
CA VAL A 157 23.24 -19.59 1.43
C VAL A 157 23.94 -20.68 2.23
N ALA A 158 23.21 -21.29 3.15
CA ALA A 158 23.72 -22.33 4.03
C ALA A 158 22.75 -23.51 4.11
N LYS A 159 23.30 -24.72 4.28
CA LYS A 159 22.52 -25.92 4.57
C LYS A 159 22.18 -25.96 6.06
N ILE A 160 20.93 -26.32 6.37
CA ILE A 160 20.49 -26.50 7.76
C ILE A 160 20.91 -27.89 8.26
N LYS A 161 21.53 -27.97 9.44
CA LYS A 161 21.96 -29.21 10.11
C LYS A 161 21.33 -29.33 11.51
N GLY A 162 20.93 -30.54 11.87
CA GLY A 162 20.33 -30.82 13.17
C GLY A 162 18.85 -30.41 13.27
N CYS A 163 18.38 -30.19 14.49
CA CYS A 163 16.98 -29.90 14.80
C CYS A 163 16.87 -28.58 15.56
N GLY A 164 15.75 -27.86 15.37
CA GLY A 164 15.37 -26.73 16.21
C GLY A 164 14.34 -27.12 17.26
N LYS A 165 14.16 -26.27 18.28
CA LYS A 165 13.07 -26.34 19.26
C LYS A 165 12.37 -24.98 19.34
N LEU A 166 11.06 -25.02 19.48
CA LEU A 166 10.20 -23.85 19.68
C LEU A 166 9.34 -24.10 20.92
N ASP A 167 9.14 -23.05 21.70
CA ASP A 167 8.34 -23.00 22.91
C ASP A 167 7.34 -21.83 22.85
N PHE A 168 6.58 -21.60 23.92
CA PHE A 168 5.51 -20.61 23.91
C PHE A 168 6.04 -19.17 24.02
N ASP A 169 6.96 -18.91 24.95
CA ASP A 169 7.46 -17.55 25.24
C ASP A 169 8.84 -17.25 24.63
N ASN A 170 9.41 -18.21 23.90
CA ASN A 170 10.72 -18.16 23.25
C ASN A 170 11.93 -18.34 24.19
N SER A 171 11.73 -18.70 25.45
CA SER A 171 12.81 -18.92 26.42
C SER A 171 13.61 -20.21 26.18
N GLU A 172 12.99 -21.24 25.61
CA GLU A 172 13.62 -22.53 25.29
C GLU A 172 13.95 -22.72 23.80
N ARG A 173 13.76 -21.67 23.00
CA ARG A 173 13.98 -21.71 21.56
C ARG A 173 15.43 -22.01 21.21
N THR A 174 15.63 -22.98 20.34
CA THR A 174 16.95 -23.29 19.75
C THR A 174 16.82 -23.41 18.24
N LEU A 175 17.72 -22.74 17.52
CA LEU A 175 17.79 -22.85 16.06
C LEU A 175 18.78 -23.94 15.67
N PRO A 176 18.55 -24.64 14.54
CA PRO A 176 19.50 -25.60 14.02
C PRO A 176 20.80 -24.92 13.56
N GLU A 177 21.89 -25.68 13.58
CA GLU A 177 23.17 -25.24 13.03
C GLU A 177 23.08 -25.05 11.52
N ILE A 178 24.01 -24.26 10.98
CA ILE A 178 24.14 -24.07 9.53
C ILE A 178 25.57 -24.29 9.06
N GLU A 179 25.68 -24.78 7.84
CA GLU A 179 26.93 -24.90 7.10
C GLU A 179 26.81 -24.07 5.81
N GLU A 180 27.59 -22.99 5.72
CA GLU A 180 27.59 -22.10 4.55
C GLU A 180 28.11 -22.84 3.31
N ILE A 181 27.47 -22.61 2.17
CA ILE A 181 27.86 -23.16 0.89
C ILE A 181 28.58 -22.06 0.12
N PRO A 182 29.87 -22.22 -0.21
CA PRO A 182 30.63 -21.20 -0.89
C PRO A 182 30.13 -21.00 -2.33
N PHE A 183 30.33 -19.79 -2.85
CA PHE A 183 30.18 -19.54 -4.28
C PHE A 183 31.48 -19.92 -5.00
N GLU A 184 31.34 -20.58 -6.14
CA GLU A 184 32.40 -20.91 -7.09
C GLU A 184 32.17 -20.08 -8.36
N ASP A 185 33.13 -19.22 -8.73
CA ASP A 185 33.01 -18.30 -9.88
C ASP A 185 31.70 -17.48 -9.91
N ASP A 186 31.31 -16.94 -8.74
CA ASP A 186 30.05 -16.22 -8.50
C ASP A 186 28.76 -17.05 -8.63
N TRP A 187 28.85 -18.37 -8.76
CA TRP A 187 27.69 -19.26 -8.81
C TRP A 187 27.67 -20.20 -7.61
N VAL A 188 26.46 -20.56 -7.18
CA VAL A 188 26.25 -21.62 -6.20
C VAL A 188 25.22 -22.60 -6.76
N PHE A 189 25.56 -23.89 -6.71
CA PHE A 189 24.63 -24.95 -7.04
C PHE A 189 23.95 -25.45 -5.77
N LEU A 190 22.62 -25.51 -5.80
CA LEU A 190 21.81 -26.06 -4.73
C LEU A 190 21.06 -27.27 -5.26
N SER A 191 21.40 -28.46 -4.74
CA SER A 191 20.63 -29.68 -4.99
C SER A 191 19.24 -29.60 -4.37
N LYS A 192 18.38 -30.59 -4.64
CA LYS A 192 17.11 -30.75 -3.92
C LYS A 192 17.32 -30.71 -2.40
N GLY A 193 16.60 -29.84 -1.69
CA GLY A 193 16.78 -29.68 -0.24
C GLY A 193 16.22 -28.39 0.34
N VAL A 194 16.50 -28.17 1.63
CA VAL A 194 16.13 -26.98 2.40
C VAL A 194 17.39 -26.25 2.84
N TYR A 195 17.39 -24.94 2.63
CA TYR A 195 18.52 -24.04 2.84
C TYR A 195 18.06 -22.80 3.59
N ARG A 196 19.01 -22.12 4.22
CA ARG A 196 18.83 -20.78 4.80
C ARG A 196 19.61 -19.80 3.94
N ALA A 197 18.93 -18.81 3.37
CA ALA A 197 19.51 -17.81 2.50
C ALA A 197 19.47 -16.43 3.17
N ARG A 198 20.59 -15.72 3.16
CA ARG A 198 20.66 -14.34 3.63
C ARG A 198 20.49 -13.38 2.46
N ILE A 199 19.71 -12.31 2.65
CA ILE A 199 19.57 -11.25 1.64
C ILE A 199 20.63 -10.16 1.82
N ASN A 200 20.97 -9.44 0.75
CA ASN A 200 21.91 -8.32 0.85
C ASN A 200 21.31 -7.12 1.57
N GLU A 201 20.03 -6.87 1.31
CA GLU A 201 19.33 -5.66 1.74
C GLU A 201 19.09 -5.63 3.25
N ILE A 202 19.23 -4.44 3.85
CA ILE A 202 18.72 -4.16 5.18
C ILE A 202 17.30 -3.62 4.99
N VAL A 203 16.32 -4.25 5.62
CA VAL A 203 14.93 -3.77 5.68
C VAL A 203 14.77 -2.95 6.95
N ASN A 204 14.17 -1.76 6.85
CA ASN A 204 13.97 -0.84 7.97
C ASN A 204 12.54 -0.27 7.92
N LEU A 205 11.63 -0.90 8.66
CA LEU A 205 10.21 -0.58 8.66
C LEU A 205 9.85 0.44 9.74
N GLY A 206 9.03 1.42 9.38
CA GLY A 206 8.36 2.30 10.33
C GLY A 206 7.27 1.57 11.12
N LYS A 207 6.62 2.27 12.05
CA LYS A 207 5.51 1.72 12.87
C LYS A 207 4.19 1.60 12.09
N ASP A 208 4.12 2.17 10.89
CA ASP A 208 2.92 2.27 10.07
C ASP A 208 2.90 1.28 8.89
N VAL A 209 3.91 0.42 8.78
CA VAL A 209 4.10 -0.48 7.63
C VAL A 209 4.65 -1.83 8.06
N MET A 210 4.06 -2.91 7.55
CA MET A 210 4.64 -4.26 7.60
C MET A 210 5.08 -4.69 6.19
N ALA A 211 5.84 -5.78 6.09
CA ALA A 211 6.10 -6.42 4.80
C ALA A 211 5.96 -7.94 4.87
N PHE A 212 5.70 -8.55 3.71
CA PHE A 212 5.84 -9.99 3.54
C PHE A 212 6.56 -10.30 2.23
N GLY A 213 7.19 -11.46 2.19
CA GLY A 213 8.00 -11.90 1.07
C GLY A 213 7.32 -12.92 0.18
N ARG A 214 7.56 -12.84 -1.13
CA ARG A 214 7.16 -13.88 -2.09
C ARG A 214 8.34 -14.25 -3.00
N PRO A 215 8.50 -15.53 -3.37
CA PRO A 215 9.50 -15.91 -4.36
C PRO A 215 9.22 -15.22 -5.70
N ARG A 216 10.27 -14.93 -6.46
CA ARG A 216 10.10 -14.44 -7.84
C ARG A 216 9.55 -15.56 -8.71
N SER A 217 8.67 -15.21 -9.66
CA SER A 217 8.06 -16.18 -10.57
C SER A 217 9.09 -17.03 -11.33
N SER A 218 10.24 -16.46 -11.67
CA SER A 218 11.35 -17.20 -12.30
C SER A 218 11.92 -18.29 -11.38
N LEU A 219 12.10 -18.00 -10.09
CA LEU A 219 12.59 -18.97 -9.11
C LEU A 219 11.61 -20.14 -8.95
N VAL A 220 10.31 -19.82 -8.86
CA VAL A 220 9.23 -20.82 -8.79
C VAL A 220 9.24 -21.74 -10.01
N ARG A 221 9.45 -21.18 -11.21
CA ARG A 221 9.53 -21.95 -12.46
C ARG A 221 10.78 -22.83 -12.56
N CYS A 222 11.83 -22.52 -11.81
CA CYS A 222 13.00 -23.40 -11.66
C CYS A 222 12.77 -24.55 -10.66
N GLY A 223 11.57 -24.66 -10.08
CA GLY A 223 11.26 -25.66 -9.07
C GLY A 223 11.81 -25.33 -7.68
N ALA A 224 12.01 -24.04 -7.37
CA ALA A 224 12.46 -23.57 -6.06
C ALA A 224 11.49 -22.55 -5.45
N ASN A 225 11.49 -22.42 -4.12
CA ASN A 225 10.60 -21.53 -3.39
C ASN A 225 11.34 -20.82 -2.25
N ILE A 226 10.81 -19.68 -1.83
CA ILE A 226 11.29 -18.94 -0.65
C ILE A 226 10.21 -19.04 0.42
N LEU A 227 10.61 -19.47 1.60
CA LEU A 227 9.79 -19.50 2.81
C LEU A 227 10.14 -18.28 3.66
N THR A 228 9.17 -17.41 3.88
CA THR A 228 9.34 -16.20 4.70
C THR A 228 8.35 -16.18 5.84
N ALA A 229 8.74 -15.54 6.94
CA ALA A 229 7.80 -14.96 7.89
C ALA A 229 7.36 -13.56 7.40
N VAL A 230 6.69 -12.81 8.27
CA VAL A 230 6.43 -11.38 8.07
C VAL A 230 7.61 -10.56 8.58
N TRP A 231 7.76 -9.36 8.02
CA TRP A 231 8.54 -8.29 8.60
C TRP A 231 7.56 -7.38 9.32
N ASP A 232 7.59 -7.42 10.64
CA ASP A 232 6.70 -6.64 11.49
C ASP A 232 7.05 -5.14 11.46
N ALA A 233 6.07 -4.29 11.73
CA ALA A 233 6.30 -2.86 11.83
C ALA A 233 7.33 -2.53 12.91
N GLY A 234 8.22 -1.57 12.64
CA GLY A 234 9.37 -1.26 13.50
C GLY A 234 10.57 -2.19 13.37
N TYR A 235 10.49 -3.28 12.59
CA TYR A 235 11.63 -4.15 12.34
C TYR A 235 12.75 -3.42 11.58
N LYS A 236 14.00 -3.62 12.00
CA LYS A 236 15.19 -3.27 11.23
C LYS A 236 16.17 -4.43 11.22
N GLY A 237 16.65 -4.88 10.05
CA GLY A 237 17.65 -5.97 10.00
C GLY A 237 17.95 -6.48 8.58
N ARG A 238 18.99 -7.29 8.46
CA ARG A 238 19.34 -8.03 7.24
C ARG A 238 18.92 -9.49 7.40
N SER A 239 17.74 -9.78 6.89
CA SER A 239 17.02 -11.00 7.23
C SER A 239 17.58 -12.26 6.56
N GLU A 240 17.31 -13.39 7.19
CA GLU A 240 17.49 -14.71 6.59
C GLU A 240 16.12 -15.32 6.25
N VAL A 241 16.03 -15.99 5.11
CA VAL A 241 14.82 -16.64 4.60
C VAL A 241 15.07 -18.11 4.34
N GLY A 242 14.03 -18.93 4.39
CA GLY A 242 14.13 -20.31 3.94
C GLY A 242 14.16 -20.36 2.41
N LEU A 243 15.01 -21.21 1.84
CA LEU A 243 15.04 -21.51 0.41
C LEU A 243 14.87 -23.01 0.24
N VAL A 244 13.89 -23.43 -0.55
CA VAL A 244 13.61 -24.85 -0.80
C VAL A 244 13.76 -25.12 -2.29
N VAL A 245 14.54 -26.15 -2.62
CA VAL A 245 14.70 -26.65 -3.99
C VAL A 245 13.96 -27.99 -4.10
N TYR A 246 12.95 -28.05 -4.96
CA TYR A 246 12.17 -29.26 -5.21
C TYR A 246 12.66 -30.04 -6.43
N SER A 247 13.23 -29.34 -7.41
CA SER A 247 13.87 -29.90 -8.60
C SER A 247 15.21 -30.58 -8.26
N ASP A 248 15.85 -31.18 -9.27
CA ASP A 248 17.15 -31.85 -9.10
C ASP A 248 18.29 -30.88 -8.72
N GLY A 249 18.10 -29.59 -9.01
CA GLY A 249 18.93 -28.53 -8.49
C GLY A 249 18.69 -27.19 -9.17
N ILE A 250 19.34 -26.16 -8.66
CA ILE A 250 19.32 -24.81 -9.23
C ILE A 250 20.68 -24.14 -9.07
N TRP A 251 21.11 -23.45 -10.13
CA TRP A 251 22.24 -22.54 -10.07
C TRP A 251 21.76 -21.13 -9.76
N LEU A 252 22.30 -20.54 -8.70
CA LEU A 252 22.05 -19.15 -8.34
C LEU A 252 23.34 -18.36 -8.45
N LYS A 253 23.29 -17.24 -9.17
CA LYS A 253 24.41 -16.31 -9.20
C LYS A 253 24.42 -15.50 -7.90
N ARG A 254 25.59 -15.10 -7.43
CA ARG A 254 25.74 -14.07 -6.40
C ARG A 254 24.86 -12.87 -6.77
N ASN A 255 24.16 -12.31 -5.79
CA ASN A 255 23.26 -11.18 -5.98
C ASN A 255 22.05 -11.46 -6.89
N ALA A 256 21.74 -12.72 -7.20
CA ALA A 256 20.51 -13.06 -7.89
C ALA A 256 19.30 -12.57 -7.08
N ARG A 257 18.34 -11.94 -7.76
CA ARG A 257 17.05 -11.56 -7.16
C ARG A 257 16.24 -12.82 -6.91
N ILE A 258 16.01 -13.16 -5.63
CA ILE A 258 15.37 -14.42 -5.21
C ILE A 258 13.97 -14.20 -4.62
N LEU A 259 13.73 -13.01 -4.07
CA LEU A 259 12.57 -12.66 -3.26
C LEU A 259 12.06 -11.29 -3.70
N GLN A 260 10.75 -11.07 -3.66
CA GLN A 260 10.14 -9.74 -3.74
C GLN A 260 9.43 -9.44 -2.42
N LEU A 261 9.76 -8.32 -1.79
CA LEU A 261 9.03 -7.77 -0.65
C LEU A 261 7.82 -6.97 -1.13
N ILE A 262 6.71 -7.15 -0.43
CA ILE A 262 5.48 -6.38 -0.59
C ILE A 262 5.22 -5.66 0.73
N PHE A 263 5.09 -4.33 0.67
CA PHE A 263 4.87 -3.49 1.83
C PHE A 263 3.40 -3.16 1.95
N VAL A 264 2.84 -3.37 3.14
CA VAL A 264 1.43 -3.15 3.45
C VAL A 264 1.35 -2.10 4.53
N LYS A 265 0.67 -0.99 4.22
CA LYS A 265 0.37 0.05 5.20
C LYS A 265 -0.59 -0.51 6.25
N LEU A 266 -0.30 -0.26 7.52
CA LEU A 266 -1.18 -0.61 8.63
C LEU A 266 -2.35 0.37 8.72
N THR A 267 -3.45 -0.07 9.34
CA THR A 267 -4.61 0.79 9.59
C THR A 267 -4.30 1.92 10.57
N GLU A 268 -3.33 1.71 11.46
CA GLU A 268 -2.77 2.68 12.40
C GLU A 268 -1.33 2.29 12.75
N GLU A 269 -0.57 3.20 13.37
CA GLU A 269 0.74 2.85 13.94
C GLU A 269 0.58 1.80 15.03
N THR A 270 1.53 0.87 15.11
CA THR A 270 1.50 -0.20 16.12
C THR A 270 2.75 -0.21 17.00
N GLU A 271 2.74 -1.05 18.02
CA GLU A 271 3.92 -1.31 18.84
C GLU A 271 5.05 -1.87 17.96
N PRO A 272 6.25 -1.27 18.00
CA PRO A 272 7.33 -1.68 17.13
C PRO A 272 7.84 -3.07 17.51
N TYR A 273 8.31 -3.81 16.51
CA TYR A 273 9.01 -5.07 16.70
C TYR A 273 10.16 -4.92 17.69
N SER A 274 10.16 -5.77 18.71
CA SER A 274 11.11 -5.78 19.82
C SER A 274 11.73 -7.16 20.06
N GLY A 275 11.60 -8.07 19.09
CA GLY A 275 12.15 -9.42 19.18
C GLY A 275 13.66 -9.49 18.93
N ILE A 276 14.24 -10.68 19.14
CA ILE A 276 15.70 -10.88 19.10
C ILE A 276 16.35 -10.66 17.73
N TYR A 277 15.55 -10.67 16.66
CA TYR A 277 16.04 -10.46 15.30
C TYR A 277 16.13 -8.97 14.93
N GLN A 278 15.81 -8.08 15.87
CA GLN A 278 15.99 -6.66 15.69
C GLN A 278 17.49 -6.36 15.56
N LEU A 279 17.85 -5.63 14.52
CA LEU A 279 19.22 -5.34 14.08
C LEU A 279 20.03 -6.57 13.67
N GLU A 280 19.39 -7.68 13.29
CA GLU A 280 20.12 -8.88 12.88
C GLU A 280 20.99 -8.63 11.64
N ASN A 281 22.21 -9.20 11.67
CA ASN A 281 23.15 -9.25 10.55
C ASN A 281 23.46 -7.89 9.89
N ILE A 282 23.38 -6.75 10.58
CA ILE A 282 23.65 -5.42 9.99
C ILE A 282 25.12 -4.96 10.12
N HIS A 283 25.92 -5.64 10.95
CA HIS A 283 27.32 -5.33 11.24
C HIS A 283 28.28 -6.17 10.39
#